data_AF-A0A2E9GU43-F1
#
_entry.id   AF-A0A2E9GU43-F1
#
_cell.length_a   1.000
_cell.length_b   1.000
_cell.length_c   1.000
_cell.angle_alpha   90.00
_cell.angle_beta   90.00
_cell.angle_gamma   90.00
#
_symmetry.space_group_name_H-M   'P 1'
#
loop_
_entity.id
_entity.type
_entity.pdbx_description
1 polymer ?
#
loop_
_entity_poly.entity_id
_entity_poly.type
_entity_poly.pdbx_seq_one_letter_code
_entity_poly.pdbx_strand_id
1 'polypeptide(L)' 'MEVREPRRATRNSCFPLHQSADVVFPLFCPVREQEWLESWNPGVVYTNTGAAELECVFTSSDRHGRATWMLCQGAS' A
#
# COMPACT_ATOMS: atom_id res chain seq x y z
N MET A 1 -17.38 0.17 -23.73
CA MET A 1 -16.78 -0.27 -22.45
C MET A 1 -16.58 -1.77 -22.55
N GLU A 2 -15.34 -2.25 -22.54
CA GLU A 2 -15.04 -3.68 -22.58
C GLU A 2 -15.08 -4.23 -21.15
N VAL A 3 -15.92 -5.23 -20.90
CA VAL A 3 -16.03 -5.89 -19.58
C VAL A 3 -15.21 -7.17 -19.63
N ARG A 4 -14.25 -7.32 -18.70
CA ARG A 4 -13.39 -8.52 -18.59
C ARG A 4 -13.62 -9.21 -17.25
N GLU A 5 -13.52 -10.53 -17.22
CA GLU A 5 -13.61 -11.29 -15.97
C GLU A 5 -12.40 -11.02 -15.05
N PRO A 6 -12.61 -10.82 -13.75
CA PRO A 6 -11.53 -10.57 -12.81
C PRO A 6 -10.74 -11.88 -12.53
N ARG A 7 -9.43 -11.87 -12.81
CA ARG A 7 -8.54 -12.98 -12.42
C ARG A 7 -8.01 -12.76 -11.00
N ARG A 8 -8.42 -13.62 -10.07
CA ARG A 8 -7.90 -13.62 -8.68
C ARG A 8 -6.64 -14.48 -8.58
N ALA A 9 -5.58 -13.96 -7.97
CA ALA A 9 -4.38 -14.72 -7.64
C ALA A 9 -3.88 -14.30 -6.25
N THR A 10 -3.42 -15.26 -5.45
CA THR A 10 -2.87 -15.02 -4.10
C THR A 10 -1.40 -15.42 -4.07
N ARG A 11 -0.55 -14.57 -3.49
CA ARG A 11 0.86 -14.85 -3.26
C ARG A 11 1.19 -14.44 -1.82
N ASN A 12 1.96 -15.27 -1.13
CA ASN A 12 2.37 -15.02 0.25
C ASN A 12 3.90 -14.97 0.31
N SER A 13 4.43 -14.05 1.12
CA SER A 13 5.84 -13.95 1.43
C SER A 13 5.99 -13.62 2.91
N CYS A 14 7.06 -14.10 3.53
CA CYS A 14 7.41 -13.81 4.92
C CYS A 14 8.91 -13.56 5.00
N PHE A 15 9.30 -12.51 5.71
CA PHE A 15 10.69 -12.16 5.95
C PHE A 15 10.85 -11.67 7.41
N PRO A 16 11.98 -11.97 8.06
CA PRO A 16 12.20 -11.55 9.43
C PRO A 16 12.47 -10.04 9.51
N LEU A 17 11.98 -9.42 10.58
CA LEU A 17 12.25 -8.03 10.92
C LEU A 17 12.75 -7.95 12.36
N HIS A 18 13.70 -7.04 12.63
CA HIS A 18 14.31 -6.86 13.95
C HIS A 18 13.53 -5.93 14.88
N GLN A 19 12.30 -5.54 14.51
CA GLN A 19 11.48 -4.56 15.22
C GLN A 19 10.05 -5.08 15.39
N SER A 20 9.32 -4.52 16.36
CA SER A 20 7.92 -4.89 16.61
C SER A 20 6.99 -4.41 15.50
N ALA A 21 5.83 -5.06 15.39
CA ALA A 21 4.78 -4.67 14.47
C ALA A 21 4.41 -3.18 14.62
N ASP A 22 4.26 -2.68 15.85
CA ASP A 22 3.85 -1.29 16.10
C ASP A 22 4.85 -0.24 15.57
N VAL A 23 6.12 -0.62 15.41
CA VAL A 23 7.16 0.25 14.84
C VAL A 23 7.20 0.14 13.32
N VAL A 24 7.04 -1.08 12.78
CA VAL A 24 7.20 -1.34 11.36
C VAL A 24 5.93 -1.03 10.55
N PHE A 25 4.75 -1.44 11.02
CA PHE A 25 3.49 -1.24 10.28
C PHE A 25 3.27 0.22 9.84
N PRO A 26 3.51 1.24 10.68
CA PRO A 26 3.39 2.63 10.25
C PRO A 26 4.29 3.01 9.06
N LEU A 27 5.41 2.32 8.84
CA LEU A 27 6.34 2.55 7.72
C LEU A 27 5.81 2.07 6.37
N PHE A 28 4.82 1.15 6.35
CA PHE A 28 4.15 0.65 5.15
C PHE A 28 2.99 1.56 4.72
N CYS A 29 3.17 2.87 4.91
CA CYS A 29 2.29 3.89 4.40
C CYS A 29 2.89 4.46 3.11
N PRO A 30 2.11 4.77 2.08
CA PRO A 30 2.61 5.46 0.88
C PRO A 30 3.52 6.65 1.16
N VAL A 31 3.25 7.45 2.21
CA VAL A 31 4.10 8.60 2.56
C VAL A 31 5.44 8.14 3.14
N ARG A 32 5.42 7.27 4.16
CA ARG A 32 6.64 6.79 4.83
C ARG A 32 7.45 5.81 3.99
N GLU A 33 6.82 5.13 3.05
CA GLU A 33 7.50 4.30 2.05
C GLU A 33 8.50 5.10 1.22
N GLN A 34 8.31 6.41 1.04
CA GLN A 34 9.30 7.26 0.36
C GLN A 34 10.63 7.37 1.13
N GLU A 35 10.63 7.11 2.44
CA GLU A 35 11.83 7.17 3.28
C GLU A 35 12.79 6.01 2.99
N TRP A 36 12.29 4.88 2.48
CA TRP A 36 13.06 3.64 2.37
C TRP A 36 12.91 2.89 1.05
N LEU A 37 11.87 3.18 0.25
CA LEU A 37 11.63 2.57 -1.05
C LEU A 37 12.12 3.51 -2.16
N GLU A 38 13.21 3.13 -2.81
CA GLU A 38 13.79 3.91 -3.90
C GLU A 38 12.79 4.07 -5.07
N SER A 39 12.73 5.27 -5.64
CA SER A 39 11.83 5.62 -6.74
C SER A 39 10.33 5.49 -6.44
N TRP A 40 9.95 5.40 -5.17
CA TRP A 40 8.55 5.45 -4.78
C TRP A 40 8.02 6.89 -4.81
N ASN A 41 6.94 7.10 -5.57
CA ASN A 41 6.31 8.42 -5.71
C ASN A 41 4.78 8.25 -5.77
N PRO A 42 4.09 8.20 -4.61
CA PRO A 42 2.64 8.13 -4.58
C PRO A 42 2.06 9.44 -5.13
N GLY A 43 0.99 9.34 -5.92
CA GLY A 43 0.41 10.50 -6.59
C GLY A 43 -0.47 11.34 -5.66
N VAL A 44 -1.66 10.83 -5.35
CA VAL A 44 -2.60 11.46 -4.41
C VAL A 44 -2.60 10.62 -3.13
N VAL A 45 -2.63 11.27 -1.97
CA VAL A 45 -2.76 10.60 -0.66
C VAL A 45 -3.81 11.33 0.16
N TYR A 46 -4.86 10.60 0.56
CA TYR A 46 -5.88 11.03 1.51
C TYR A 46 -5.61 10.34 2.85
N THR A 47 -5.18 11.12 3.84
CA THR A 47 -4.76 10.63 5.15
C THR A 47 -4.83 11.75 6.19
N ASN A 48 -5.10 11.40 7.44
CA ASN A 48 -5.02 12.27 8.61
C ASN A 48 -3.59 12.38 9.15
N THR A 49 -2.81 11.29 9.11
CA THR A 49 -1.50 11.21 9.79
C THR A 49 -0.31 11.05 8.85
N GLY A 50 -0.53 10.62 7.61
CA GLY A 50 0.56 10.18 6.74
C GLY A 50 1.15 8.83 7.15
N ALA A 51 0.51 8.08 8.05
CA ALA A 51 0.86 6.71 8.41
C ALA A 51 -0.14 5.70 7.84
N ALA A 52 0.17 4.41 8.01
CA ALA A 52 -0.68 3.32 7.56
C ALA A 52 -1.89 3.21 8.48
N GLU A 53 -2.96 3.91 8.13
CA GLU A 53 -4.21 3.96 8.87
C GLU A 53 -5.39 3.51 8.00
N LEU A 54 -6.47 3.09 8.64
CA LEU A 54 -7.69 2.71 7.93
C LEU A 54 -8.23 3.85 7.07
N GLU A 55 -8.79 3.47 5.93
CA GLU A 55 -9.39 4.40 4.96
C GLU A 55 -8.40 5.38 4.32
N CYS A 56 -7.09 5.21 4.58
CA CYS A 56 -6.06 5.87 3.79
C CYS A 56 -6.20 5.42 2.33
N VAL A 57 -6.34 6.39 1.43
CA VAL A 57 -6.45 6.16 -0.01
C VAL A 57 -5.30 6.82 -0.70
N PHE A 58 -4.62 6.10 -1.59
CA PHE A 58 -3.58 6.69 -2.40
C PHE A 58 -3.51 6.11 -3.80
N THR A 59 -2.84 6.84 -4.70
CA THR A 59 -2.58 6.37 -6.06
C THR A 59 -1.09 6.11 -6.26
N SER A 60 -0.77 5.09 -7.04
CA SER A 60 0.58 4.88 -7.55
C SER A 60 0.55 4.74 -9.06
N SER A 61 1.67 5.08 -9.71
CA SER A 61 1.85 4.92 -11.15
C SER A 61 3.19 4.24 -11.38
N ASP A 62 3.18 3.11 -12.09
CA ASP A 62 4.39 2.41 -12.50
C ASP A 62 4.32 2.04 -13.99
N ARG A 63 5.29 1.25 -14.46
CA ARG A 63 5.33 0.77 -15.86
C ARG A 63 4.12 -0.08 -16.26
N HIS A 64 3.33 -0.57 -15.31
CA HIS A 64 2.16 -1.42 -15.54
C HIS A 64 0.84 -0.62 -15.47
N GLY A 65 0.89 0.66 -15.10
CA GLY A 65 -0.26 1.57 -15.13
C GLY A 65 -0.48 2.29 -13.79
N ARG A 66 -1.70 2.80 -13.62
CA ARG A 66 -2.12 3.50 -12.40
C ARG A 66 -2.97 2.57 -11.53
N ALA A 67 -2.68 2.57 -10.24
CA ALA A 67 -3.46 1.85 -9.24
C ALA A 67 -4.02 2.83 -8.19
N THR A 68 -5.20 2.51 -7.67
CA THR A 68 -5.76 3.16 -6.48
C THR A 68 -5.80 2.12 -5.36
N TRP A 69 -5.28 2.51 -4.21
CA TRP A 69 -5.12 1.68 -3.03
C TRP A 69 -6.01 2.23 -1.91
N MET A 70 -6.57 1.33 -1.11
CA MET A 70 -7.31 1.67 0.10
C MET A 70 -6.89 0.71 1.21
N LEU A 71 -6.49 1.26 2.35
CA LEU A 71 -6.20 0.46 3.53
C LEU A 71 -7.52 0.07 4.20
N CYS A 72 -7.73 -1.23 4.38
CA CYS A 72 -8.92 -1.80 5.00
C CYS A 72 -8.55 -2.81 6.09
N GLN A 73 -9.50 -3.07 7.00
CA GLN A 73 -9.36 -4.17 7.96
C GLN A 73 -9.45 -5.50 7.21
N GLY A 74 -8.58 -6.46 7.57
CA GLY A 74 -8.70 -7.83 7.09
C GLY A 74 -10.00 -8.45 7.62
N ALA A 75 -10.81 -9.05 6.75
CA ALA A 75 -11.94 -9.87 7.17
C ALA A 75 -11.39 -11.06 7.97
N SER A 76 -11.87 -11.21 9.21
CA SER A 76 -11.56 -12.35 10.09
C SER A 76 -12.16 -13.65 9.57
#